data_AF-A0A8H7UQN7-F1
#
_entry.id   AF-A0A8H7UQN7-F1
#
_cell.length_a   1.000
_cell.length_b   1.000
_cell.length_c   1.000
_cell.angle_alpha   90.00
_cell.angle_beta   90.00
_cell.angle_gamma   90.00
#
_symmetry.space_group_name_H-M   'P 1'
#
loop_
_entity.id
_entity.type
_entity.pdbx_description
1 polymer ?
#
loop_
_entity_poly.entity_id
_entity_poly.type
_entity_poly.pdbx_seq_one_letter_code
_entity_poly.pdbx_strand_id
1 'polypeptide(L)'
;MKADIKVEKNRRQRYLIYLDGETVSGQIIVKLRDGKRIDHDGIKVNFIGNLFCERNKSCQFLCLSQDLAPVGEITQQKTVFNFEFKNVEKQYECFYGVNVRLRYFISLEISRKFSNITREREIWVYSYPELPTEISTNKKMEVGIENCLHIEFEYNKDK
;
A
#
# COMPACT_ATOMS: atom_id res chain seq x y z
N MET A 1 11.67 -6.85 1.65
CA MET A 1 12.64 -5.76 1.36
C MET A 1 12.13 -4.44 1.97
N LYS A 2 12.94 -3.38 2.14
CA LYS A 2 12.48 -2.05 2.59
C LYS A 2 13.02 -0.94 1.68
N ALA A 3 12.21 0.08 1.38
CA ALA A 3 12.67 1.26 0.65
C ALA A 3 12.13 2.56 1.25
N ASP A 4 12.87 3.66 1.03
CA ASP A 4 12.46 5.01 1.41
C ASP A 4 11.78 5.69 0.23
N ILE A 5 10.51 6.02 0.41
CA ILE A 5 9.65 6.47 -0.68
C ILE A 5 9.16 7.87 -0.38
N LYS A 6 9.24 8.73 -1.41
CA LYS A 6 8.78 10.11 -1.32
C LYS A 6 7.25 10.10 -1.38
N VAL A 7 6.63 10.55 -0.29
CA VAL A 7 5.18 10.65 -0.09
C VAL A 7 4.83 12.09 0.24
N GLU A 8 3.72 12.61 -0.29
CA GLU A 8 3.24 14.01 -0.16
C GLU A 8 4.36 15.06 0.12
N LYS A 9 4.09 16.17 0.79
CA LYS A 9 4.91 17.37 1.03
C LYS A 9 6.42 17.17 1.33
N ASN A 10 7.19 16.67 0.37
CA ASN A 10 8.61 16.29 0.46
C ASN A 10 8.96 15.29 1.59
N ARG A 11 7.99 14.55 2.14
CA ARG A 11 8.28 13.59 3.21
C ARG A 11 8.76 12.28 2.60
N ARG A 12 9.73 11.66 3.25
CA ARG A 12 10.17 10.30 2.92
C ARG A 12 9.72 9.38 4.04
N GLN A 13 9.09 8.28 3.66
CA GLN A 13 8.66 7.25 4.60
C GLN A 13 9.20 5.89 4.15
N ARG A 14 9.61 5.09 5.14
CA ARG A 14 10.17 3.77 4.90
C ARG A 14 9.07 2.72 4.89
N TYR A 15 8.94 1.99 3.78
CA TYR A 15 7.94 0.96 3.59
C TYR A 15 8.56 -0.43 3.44
N LEU A 16 7.81 -1.47 3.80
CA LEU A 16 8.09 -2.83 3.37
C LEU A 16 7.66 -2.97 1.91
N ILE A 17 8.53 -3.50 1.07
CA ILE A 17 8.25 -3.71 -0.35
C ILE A 17 7.71 -5.12 -0.55
N TYR A 18 6.63 -5.21 -1.32
CA TYR A 18 5.99 -6.43 -1.77
C TYR A 18 5.80 -6.43 -3.28
N LEU A 19 5.74 -7.63 -3.85
CA LEU A 19 5.38 -7.90 -5.24
C LEU A 19 4.01 -8.59 -5.31
N ASP A 20 3.51 -8.69 -6.53
CA ASP A 20 2.31 -9.47 -6.82
C ASP A 20 2.52 -10.96 -6.43
N GLY A 21 1.45 -11.60 -5.96
CA GLY A 21 1.47 -12.99 -5.51
C GLY A 21 2.18 -13.26 -4.17
N GLU A 22 2.93 -12.31 -3.60
CA GLU A 22 3.60 -12.55 -2.31
C GLU A 22 2.61 -12.69 -1.13
N THR A 23 2.92 -13.62 -0.22
CA THR A 23 2.20 -13.78 1.05
C THR A 23 2.45 -12.59 1.98
N VAL A 24 1.38 -12.09 2.60
CA VAL A 24 1.44 -11.03 3.61
C VAL A 24 1.11 -11.64 4.97
N SER A 25 2.12 -11.84 5.81
CA SER A 25 1.98 -12.44 7.14
C SER A 25 2.73 -11.65 8.21
N GLY A 26 2.36 -11.86 9.47
CA GLY A 26 3.03 -11.20 10.58
C GLY A 26 2.37 -11.40 11.94
N GLN A 27 2.85 -10.60 12.89
CA GLN A 27 2.39 -10.59 14.28
C GLN A 27 1.85 -9.23 14.68
N ILE A 28 0.65 -9.24 15.25
CA ILE A 28 0.01 -8.09 15.86
C ILE A 28 0.22 -8.21 17.37
N ILE A 29 0.86 -7.20 17.96
CA ILE A 29 1.14 -7.15 19.38
C ILE A 29 0.27 -6.06 20.00
N VAL A 30 -0.72 -6.46 20.78
CA VAL A 30 -1.55 -5.55 21.56
C VAL A 30 -0.93 -5.41 22.94
N LYS A 31 -0.58 -4.17 23.31
CA LYS A 31 -0.04 -3.85 24.64
C LYS A 31 -1.04 -3.00 25.41
N LEU A 32 -1.46 -3.48 26.56
CA LEU A 32 -2.28 -2.72 27.50
C LEU A 32 -1.39 -1.83 28.37
N ARG A 33 -1.94 -0.69 28.79
CA ARG A 33 -1.34 0.09 29.89
C ARG A 33 -1.68 -0.62 31.20
N ASP A 34 -0.77 -0.53 32.17
CA ASP A 34 -0.89 -1.28 33.43
C ASP A 34 -2.25 -1.08 34.11
N GLY A 35 -2.83 -2.19 34.55
CA GLY A 35 -4.12 -2.23 35.25
C GLY A 35 -5.36 -2.00 34.37
N LYS A 36 -5.21 -1.85 33.04
CA LYS A 36 -6.36 -1.70 32.13
C LYS A 36 -6.75 -3.03 31.51
N ARG A 37 -8.06 -3.23 31.32
CA ARG A 37 -8.66 -4.30 30.49
C ARG A 37 -9.37 -3.69 29.28
N ILE A 38 -9.54 -4.48 28.22
CA ILE A 38 -10.33 -4.08 27.05
C ILE A 38 -11.38 -5.16 26.77
N ASP A 39 -12.65 -4.81 26.98
CA ASP A 39 -13.79 -5.57 26.46
C ASP A 39 -13.97 -5.25 24.96
N HIS A 40 -14.12 -6.29 24.14
CA HIS A 40 -14.27 -6.17 22.69
C HIS A 40 -15.30 -7.14 22.12
N ASP A 41 -15.95 -6.73 21.03
CA ASP A 41 -16.95 -7.50 20.29
C ASP A 41 -16.34 -8.29 19.12
N GLY A 42 -15.00 -8.38 19.08
CA GLY A 42 -14.23 -9.12 18.10
C GLY A 42 -12.98 -8.38 17.67
N ILE A 43 -11.98 -9.12 17.22
CA ILE A 43 -10.73 -8.58 16.68
C ILE A 43 -10.51 -9.18 15.31
N LYS A 44 -10.31 -8.33 14.31
CA LYS A 44 -10.00 -8.75 12.95
C LYS A 44 -8.84 -7.95 12.38
N VAL A 45 -8.13 -8.57 11.46
CA VAL A 45 -7.14 -7.90 10.61
C VAL A 45 -7.58 -7.98 9.18
N ASN A 46 -7.42 -6.88 8.46
CA ASN A 46 -7.74 -6.77 7.05
C ASN A 46 -6.47 -6.42 6.27
N PHE A 47 -6.33 -6.98 5.08
CA PHE A 47 -5.41 -6.48 4.06
C PHE A 47 -6.22 -5.80 2.96
N ILE A 48 -5.97 -4.50 2.75
CA ILE A 48 -6.82 -3.64 1.95
C ILE A 48 -5.99 -2.98 0.85
N GLY A 49 -6.53 -2.99 -0.37
CA GLY A 49 -6.09 -2.15 -1.49
C GLY A 49 -7.13 -1.09 -1.79
N ASN A 50 -6.72 0.18 -1.77
CA ASN A 50 -7.63 1.32 -1.90
C ASN A 50 -7.09 2.37 -2.89
N LEU A 51 -7.99 2.84 -3.74
CA LEU A 51 -7.78 3.94 -4.68
C LEU A 51 -8.53 5.18 -4.17
N PHE A 52 -7.79 6.23 -3.81
CA PHE A 52 -8.35 7.51 -3.42
C PHE A 52 -8.26 8.52 -4.57
N CYS A 53 -9.39 9.15 -4.88
CA CYS A 53 -9.50 10.25 -5.83
C CYS A 53 -10.03 11.52 -5.13
N GLU A 54 -9.56 12.70 -5.54
CA GLU A 54 -9.86 14.02 -4.91
C GLU A 54 -11.33 14.34 -4.63
N ARG A 55 -12.28 13.72 -5.34
CA ARG A 55 -13.73 13.91 -5.10
C ARG A 55 -14.27 13.10 -3.92
N ASN A 56 -13.43 12.81 -2.90
CA ASN A 56 -13.73 11.90 -1.78
C ASN A 56 -14.26 10.52 -2.18
N LYS A 57 -13.95 10.09 -3.40
CA LYS A 57 -14.29 8.74 -3.87
C LYS A 57 -13.11 7.84 -3.58
N SER A 58 -13.21 7.10 -2.49
CA SER A 58 -12.37 5.94 -2.25
C SER A 58 -13.02 4.71 -2.89
N CYS A 59 -12.26 3.98 -3.69
CA CYS A 59 -12.66 2.69 -4.21
C CYS A 59 -11.75 1.62 -3.61
N GLN A 60 -12.33 0.77 -2.76
CA GLN A 60 -11.65 -0.42 -2.29
C GLN A 60 -11.73 -1.49 -3.38
N PHE A 61 -10.59 -1.89 -3.91
CA PHE A 61 -10.50 -2.91 -4.96
C PHE A 61 -9.98 -4.25 -4.44
N LEU A 62 -9.41 -4.29 -3.23
CA LEU A 62 -8.98 -5.52 -2.56
C LEU A 62 -9.32 -5.44 -1.07
N CYS A 63 -9.88 -6.52 -0.53
CA CYS A 63 -10.08 -6.69 0.90
C CYS A 63 -10.04 -8.17 1.27
N LEU A 64 -9.05 -8.55 2.06
CA LEU A 64 -8.95 -9.86 2.70
C LEU A 64 -9.09 -9.66 4.20
N SER A 65 -9.85 -10.51 4.88
CA SER A 65 -10.09 -10.41 6.34
C SER A 65 -9.75 -11.72 7.02
N GLN A 66 -9.15 -11.64 8.20
CA GLN A 66 -8.91 -12.76 9.10
C GLN A 66 -9.37 -12.35 10.51
N ASP A 67 -10.28 -13.13 11.09
CA ASP A 67 -10.67 -12.97 12.49
C ASP A 67 -9.54 -13.50 13.40
N LEU A 68 -9.13 -12.68 14.35
CA LEU A 68 -8.05 -12.97 15.30
C LEU A 68 -8.58 -13.41 16.66
N ALA A 69 -9.73 -12.90 17.07
CA ALA A 69 -10.41 -13.29 18.30
C ALA A 69 -11.92 -13.04 18.22
N PRO A 70 -12.77 -13.93 18.77
CA PRO A 70 -14.20 -13.68 18.94
C PRO A 70 -14.45 -12.60 20.01
N VAL A 71 -15.72 -12.34 20.34
CA VAL A 71 -16.12 -11.48 21.47
C VAL A 71 -15.40 -11.94 22.75
N GLY A 72 -14.84 -11.00 23.51
CA GLY A 72 -14.09 -11.33 24.72
C GLY A 72 -13.45 -10.14 25.40
N GLU A 73 -12.51 -10.44 26.31
CA GLU A 73 -11.71 -9.43 27.01
C GLU A 73 -10.22 -9.68 26.83
N ILE A 74 -9.45 -8.61 26.68
CA ILE A 74 -7.98 -8.64 26.77
C ILE A 74 -7.61 -8.15 28.17
N THR A 75 -7.06 -9.07 28.97
CA THR A 75 -6.61 -8.80 30.35
C THR A 75 -5.08 -8.83 30.48
N GLN A 76 -4.40 -9.56 29.60
CA GLN A 76 -2.94 -9.67 29.59
C GLN A 76 -2.29 -8.35 29.14
N GLN A 77 -1.19 -7.96 29.81
CA GLN A 77 -0.45 -6.74 29.47
C GLN A 77 0.06 -6.76 28.01
N LYS A 78 0.38 -7.95 27.48
CA LYS A 78 0.84 -8.17 26.11
C LYS A 78 0.15 -9.39 25.53
N THR A 79 -0.63 -9.20 24.48
CA THR A 79 -1.28 -10.28 23.71
C THR A 79 -0.78 -10.25 22.27
N VAL A 80 -0.53 -11.42 21.69
CA VAL A 80 0.02 -11.56 20.34
C VAL A 80 -0.94 -12.36 19.48
N PHE A 81 -1.25 -11.84 18.30
CA PHE A 81 -2.07 -12.50 17.28
C PHE A 81 -1.24 -12.67 16.00
N ASN A 82 -1.25 -13.87 15.44
CA ASN A 82 -0.61 -14.14 14.14
C ASN A 82 -1.64 -14.00 13.01
N PHE A 83 -1.22 -13.48 11.87
CA PHE A 83 -2.04 -13.43 10.67
C PHE A 83 -1.25 -13.84 9.43
N GLU A 84 -1.94 -14.37 8.44
CA GLU A 84 -1.35 -14.79 7.18
C GLU A 84 -2.38 -14.72 6.04
N PHE A 85 -2.07 -13.90 5.03
CA PHE A 85 -2.77 -13.86 3.75
C PHE A 85 -1.85 -14.45 2.68
N LYS A 86 -2.19 -15.64 2.17
CA LYS A 86 -1.38 -16.35 1.17
C LYS A 86 -1.68 -15.86 -0.24
N ASN A 87 -0.68 -15.89 -1.11
CA ASN A 87 -0.82 -15.67 -2.56
C ASN A 87 -1.65 -14.42 -2.91
N VAL A 88 -1.34 -13.29 -2.27
CA VAL A 88 -2.19 -12.10 -2.36
C VAL A 88 -2.02 -11.42 -3.71
N GLU A 89 -3.09 -11.28 -4.46
CA GLU A 89 -3.12 -10.55 -5.74
C GLU A 89 -3.01 -9.03 -5.51
N LYS A 90 -1.90 -8.44 -5.95
CA LYS A 90 -1.56 -7.02 -5.85
C LYS A 90 -1.33 -6.48 -7.25
N GLN A 91 -2.42 -6.42 -8.02
CA GLN A 91 -2.44 -6.09 -9.45
C GLN A 91 -1.85 -4.73 -9.82
N TYR A 92 -1.73 -3.80 -8.87
CA TYR A 92 -1.35 -2.42 -9.14
C TYR A 92 -0.17 -1.99 -8.26
N GLU A 93 0.74 -1.22 -8.84
CA GLU A 93 1.82 -0.57 -8.09
C GLU A 93 1.28 0.57 -7.21
N CYS A 94 1.84 0.70 -6.01
CA CYS A 94 1.55 1.83 -5.13
C CYS A 94 1.89 3.15 -5.82
N PHE A 95 0.98 4.12 -5.75
CA PHE A 95 1.15 5.40 -6.42
C PHE A 95 0.71 6.55 -5.52
N TYR A 96 1.56 7.58 -5.43
CA TYR A 96 1.28 8.82 -4.72
C TYR A 96 1.36 10.00 -5.69
N GLY A 97 0.25 10.24 -6.39
CA GLY A 97 0.10 11.39 -7.27
C GLY A 97 -0.55 12.59 -6.58
N VAL A 98 -0.78 13.64 -7.38
CA VAL A 98 -1.50 14.84 -6.94
C VAL A 98 -2.97 14.49 -6.67
N ASN A 99 -3.65 13.94 -7.69
CA ASN A 99 -5.11 13.75 -7.64
C ASN A 99 -5.54 12.32 -7.32
N VAL A 100 -4.59 11.37 -7.37
CA VAL A 100 -4.84 9.93 -7.27
C VAL A 100 -3.81 9.30 -6.35
N ARG A 101 -4.29 8.45 -5.43
CA ARG A 101 -3.43 7.66 -4.55
C ARG A 101 -3.88 6.22 -4.53
N LEU A 102 -2.96 5.31 -4.79
CA LEU A 102 -3.17 3.88 -4.73
C LEU A 102 -2.31 3.32 -3.61
N ARG A 103 -2.95 2.71 -2.62
CA ARG A 103 -2.29 2.26 -1.39
C ARG A 103 -2.73 0.85 -1.00
N TYR A 104 -1.79 0.10 -0.46
CA TYR A 104 -2.03 -1.17 0.21
C TYR A 104 -1.66 -1.07 1.69
N PHE A 105 -2.50 -1.58 2.57
CA PHE A 105 -2.25 -1.52 4.01
C PHE A 105 -2.91 -2.66 4.77
N ILE A 106 -2.31 -2.99 5.90
CA ILE A 106 -2.87 -3.89 6.91
C ILE A 106 -3.64 -3.04 7.91
N SER A 107 -4.91 -3.35 8.14
CA SER A 107 -5.78 -2.64 9.10
C SER A 107 -6.25 -3.59 10.20
N LEU A 108 -5.81 -3.36 11.42
CA LEU A 108 -6.34 -4.00 12.63
C LEU A 108 -7.58 -3.25 13.09
N GLU A 109 -8.66 -3.98 13.36
CA GLU A 109 -9.88 -3.46 13.98
C GLU A 109 -10.21 -4.28 15.23
N ILE A 110 -10.26 -3.60 16.38
CA ILE A 110 -10.79 -4.14 17.64
C ILE A 110 -12.16 -3.49 17.83
N SER A 111 -13.22 -4.26 17.59
CA SER A 111 -14.61 -3.82 17.72
C SER A 111 -14.96 -3.64 19.18
N ARG A 112 -15.58 -2.51 19.56
CA ARG A 112 -16.02 -2.26 20.93
C ARG A 112 -17.38 -1.57 20.91
N LYS A 113 -18.18 -1.80 21.95
CA LYS A 113 -19.51 -1.21 22.14
C LYS A 113 -19.62 0.30 21.90
N PHE A 114 -18.59 1.08 22.23
CA PHE A 114 -18.61 2.54 22.08
C PHE A 114 -17.77 3.05 20.91
N SER A 115 -16.51 2.64 20.81
CA SER A 115 -15.61 3.08 19.74
C SER A 115 -14.60 2.01 19.38
N ASN A 116 -14.58 1.66 18.10
CA ASN A 116 -13.62 0.70 17.56
C ASN A 116 -12.22 1.29 17.62
N ILE A 117 -11.23 0.45 17.91
CA ILE A 117 -9.82 0.82 17.82
C ILE A 117 -9.31 0.32 16.48
N THR A 118 -8.91 1.25 15.61
CA THR A 118 -8.32 0.92 14.32
C THR A 118 -6.85 1.30 14.27
N ARG A 119 -6.02 0.45 13.65
CA ARG A 119 -4.60 0.72 13.39
C ARG A 119 -4.20 0.23 12.02
N GLU A 120 -3.67 1.14 11.21
CA GLU A 120 -3.22 0.85 9.86
C GLU A 120 -1.70 0.82 9.79
N ARG A 121 -1.19 -0.08 8.94
CA ARG A 121 0.21 -0.13 8.54
C ARG A 121 0.30 -0.31 7.04
N GLU A 122 0.71 0.75 6.35
CA GLU A 122 0.94 0.74 4.92
C GLU A 122 2.15 -0.10 4.52
N ILE A 123 2.04 -0.72 3.35
CA ILE A 123 3.12 -1.38 2.62
C ILE A 123 3.26 -0.73 1.25
N TRP A 124 4.34 -1.04 0.55
CA TRP A 124 4.53 -0.60 -0.83
C TRP A 124 4.55 -1.78 -1.78
N VAL A 125 3.64 -1.77 -2.75
CA VAL A 125 3.64 -2.74 -3.84
C VAL A 125 4.41 -2.14 -5.00
N TYR A 126 5.34 -2.90 -5.56
CA TYR A 126 6.06 -2.54 -6.78
C TYR A 126 5.70 -3.51 -7.89
N SER A 127 5.56 -3.02 -9.12
CA SER A 127 5.42 -3.87 -10.30
C SER A 127 6.70 -3.79 -11.12
N TYR A 128 7.21 -4.91 -11.61
CA TYR A 128 8.26 -4.88 -12.62
C TYR A 128 7.57 -4.78 -13.99
N PRO A 129 7.59 -3.61 -14.66
CA PRO A 129 7.18 -3.60 -16.05
C PRO A 129 8.13 -4.51 -16.83
N GLU A 130 7.57 -5.45 -17.58
CA GLU A 130 8.33 -6.15 -18.60
C GLU A 130 8.84 -5.10 -19.59
N LEU A 131 10.16 -4.94 -19.65
CA LEU A 131 10.77 -4.08 -20.66
C LEU A 131 10.40 -4.67 -22.03
N PRO A 132 9.88 -3.85 -22.97
CA PRO A 132 9.65 -4.34 -24.32
C PRO A 132 10.98 -4.86 -24.89
N THR A 133 10.96 -6.10 -25.39
CA THR A 133 12.14 -6.82 -25.89
C THR A 133 12.81 -6.12 -27.08
N GLU A 134 12.08 -5.21 -27.74
CA GLU A 134 12.55 -4.42 -28.87
C GLU A 134 12.67 -2.94 -28.49
N ILE A 135 13.83 -2.53 -27.99
CA ILE A 135 14.18 -1.12 -27.87
C ILE A 135 14.65 -0.69 -29.26
N SER A 136 13.81 -0.01 -30.03
CA SER A 136 14.27 0.65 -31.27
C SER A 136 15.36 1.66 -30.85
N THR A 137 16.61 1.41 -31.24
CA THR A 137 17.77 2.07 -30.63
C THR A 137 17.94 3.54 -30.99
N ASN A 138 17.24 4.08 -32.00
CA ASN A 138 17.37 5.48 -32.40
C ASN A 138 15.99 6.08 -32.66
N LYS A 139 15.47 6.87 -31.71
CA LYS A 139 14.25 7.66 -31.92
C LYS A 139 14.59 9.12 -32.09
N LYS A 140 14.17 9.69 -33.21
CA LYS A 140 14.40 11.08 -33.59
C LYS A 140 13.11 11.87 -33.39
N MET A 141 13.22 12.99 -32.69
CA MET A 141 12.16 13.99 -32.53
C MET A 141 12.64 15.30 -33.12
N GLU A 142 11.96 15.78 -34.16
CA GLU A 142 12.29 17.03 -34.84
C GLU A 142 11.25 18.10 -34.49
N VAL A 143 11.72 19.30 -34.14
CA VAL A 143 10.90 20.48 -33.94
C VAL A 143 11.53 21.63 -34.71
N GLY A 144 10.75 22.24 -35.59
CA GLY A 144 11.22 23.36 -36.40
C GLY A 144 10.11 24.27 -36.89
N ILE A 145 10.54 25.46 -37.29
CA ILE A 145 9.78 26.44 -38.05
C ILE A 145 10.47 26.56 -39.41
N GLU A 146 9.72 26.30 -40.47
CA GLU A 146 10.23 26.31 -41.84
C GLU A 146 11.02 27.59 -42.13
N ASN A 147 12.23 27.43 -42.68
CA ASN A 147 13.14 28.53 -43.05
C ASN A 147 13.59 29.46 -41.91
N CYS A 148 13.32 29.11 -40.65
CA CYS A 148 13.69 29.91 -39.48
C CYS A 148 14.53 29.13 -38.47
N LEU A 149 14.10 27.91 -38.12
CA LEU A 149 14.73 27.13 -37.06
C LEU A 149 14.43 25.64 -37.24
N HIS A 150 15.41 24.77 -37.04
CA HIS A 150 15.20 23.34 -37.01
C HIS A 150 16.10 22.70 -35.95
N ILE A 151 15.50 21.92 -35.05
CA ILE A 151 16.19 21.24 -33.93
C ILE A 151 15.76 19.78 -33.91
N GLU A 152 16.74 18.89 -33.83
CA GLU A 152 16.55 17.44 -33.74
C GLU A 152 17.03 16.93 -32.38
N PHE A 153 16.25 16.03 -31.78
CA PHE A 153 16.60 15.30 -30.57
C PHE A 153 16.64 13.80 -30.87
N GLU A 154 17.74 13.15 -30.54
CA GLU A 154 17.88 11.70 -30.64
C GLU A 154 17.94 11.07 -29.24
N TYR A 155 17.11 10.04 -29.03
CA TYR A 155 17.02 9.31 -27.77
C TYR A 155 17.26 7.81 -27.98
N ASN A 156 17.98 7.21 -27.04
CA ASN A 156 18.36 5.80 -27.07
C ASN A 156 17.31 4.86 -26.45
N LYS A 157 16.26 5.39 -25.80
CA LYS A 157 15.20 4.62 -25.13
C LYS A 157 13.86 5.34 -25.18
N ASP A 158 12.78 4.56 -25.28
CA ASP A 158 11.46 5.02 -24.87
C ASP A 158 11.43 5.20 -23.36
N LYS A 159 10.75 6.27 -22.96
CA LYS A 159 10.67 6.82 -21.60
C LYS A 159 10.44 5.80 -20.49
#